data_AF-A0A7I9J2J0-F1
#
_entry.id   AF-A0A7I9J2J0-F1
#
_cell.length_a   1.000
_cell.length_b   1.000
_cell.length_c   1.000
_cell.angle_alpha   90.00
_cell.angle_beta   90.00
_cell.angle_gamma   90.00
#
_symmetry.space_group_name_H-M   'P 1'
#
loop_
_entity.id
_entity.type
_entity.pdbx_description
1 polymer ?
#
loop_
_entity_poly.entity_id
_entity_poly.type
_entity_poly.pdbx_seq_one_letter_code
_entity_poly.pdbx_strand_id
1 'polypeptide(L)'
;MVKECTSSAELHLEVGLANTPDALRDELRNRLSNSISTEAPSELSLRVLLRELRSLADVEGIIDFETVQRHLKKKSVETPVDGLMEQAELEGLALRLANGRWMFFE
;
A
#
# COMPACT_ATOMS: atom_id res chain seq x y z
N MET A 1 4.85 5.46 -39.60
CA MET A 1 5.24 4.14 -39.05
C MET A 1 4.29 3.89 -37.89
N VAL A 2 3.28 3.02 -38.06
CA VAL A 2 2.27 2.78 -37.02
C VAL A 2 2.72 1.54 -36.26
N LYS A 3 2.93 1.70 -34.95
CA LYS A 3 3.40 0.63 -34.07
C LYS A 3 2.19 0.05 -33.37
N GLU A 4 1.90 -1.23 -33.58
CA GLU A 4 0.81 -1.92 -32.90
C GLU A 4 1.24 -2.24 -31.46
N CYS A 5 0.47 -1.76 -30.49
CA CYS A 5 0.67 -1.98 -29.07
C CYS A 5 -0.42 -2.93 -28.55
N THR A 6 -0.01 -4.01 -27.89
CA THR A 6 -0.90 -5.12 -27.50
C THR A 6 -1.60 -4.91 -26.15
N SER A 7 -1.42 -3.75 -25.50
CA SER A 7 -2.07 -3.45 -24.21
C SER A 7 -2.20 -1.95 -23.93
N SER A 8 -3.33 -1.57 -23.31
CA SER A 8 -3.72 -0.19 -22.97
C SER A 8 -2.70 0.53 -22.08
N ALA A 9 -1.95 -0.20 -21.25
CA ALA A 9 -0.96 0.38 -20.35
C ALA A 9 0.27 0.94 -21.09
N GLU A 10 0.64 0.34 -22.21
CA GLU A 10 1.82 0.73 -22.99
C GLU A 10 1.55 2.02 -23.79
N LEU A 11 0.32 2.17 -24.30
CA LEU A 11 -0.16 3.37 -24.99
C LEU A 11 -0.21 4.60 -24.06
N HIS A 12 -0.66 4.43 -22.81
CA HIS A 12 -0.69 5.52 -21.84
C HIS A 12 0.72 6.05 -21.49
N LEU A 13 1.69 5.14 -21.44
CA LEU A 13 3.07 5.49 -21.11
C LEU A 13 3.77 6.23 -22.26
N GLU A 14 3.52 5.81 -23.50
CA GLU A 14 4.11 6.44 -24.69
C GLU A 14 3.50 7.83 -24.98
N VAL A 15 2.20 8.02 -24.71
CA VAL A 15 1.51 9.32 -24.88
C VAL A 15 1.92 10.35 -23.80
N GLY A 16 2.18 9.90 -22.57
CA GLY A 16 2.58 10.79 -21.46
C GLY A 16 3.96 11.41 -21.64
N LEU A 17 4.91 10.66 -22.22
CA LEU A 17 6.27 11.13 -22.46
C LEU A 17 6.36 12.13 -23.62
N ALA A 18 5.51 12.00 -24.64
CA ALA A 18 5.52 12.89 -25.81
C ALA A 18 4.99 14.31 -25.51
N ASN A 19 4.25 14.50 -24.42
CA ASN A 19 3.51 15.75 -24.13
C ASN A 19 4.08 16.61 -22.99
N THR A 20 5.27 16.32 -22.47
CA THR A 20 5.80 17.05 -21.30
C THR A 20 6.99 17.97 -21.68
N PRO A 21 6.83 19.32 -21.64
CA PRO A 21 7.90 20.28 -21.94
C PRO A 21 9.03 20.33 -20.89
N ASP A 22 10.23 20.63 -21.37
CA ASP A 22 11.51 20.61 -20.65
C ASP A 22 11.62 21.57 -19.45
N ALA A 23 10.82 22.64 -19.42
CA ALA A 23 10.99 23.77 -18.50
C ALA A 23 10.48 23.54 -17.06
N LEU A 24 9.77 22.45 -16.80
CA LEU A 24 9.22 22.13 -15.46
C LEU A 24 10.02 21.07 -14.72
N ARG A 25 11.10 20.53 -15.33
CA ARG A 25 11.89 19.43 -14.78
C ARG A 25 12.69 19.82 -13.52
N ASP A 26 13.22 21.03 -13.46
CA ASP A 26 14.06 21.47 -12.32
C ASP A 26 13.24 21.87 -11.08
N GLU A 27 12.06 22.49 -11.26
CA GLU A 27 11.12 22.75 -10.16
C GLU A 27 10.55 21.43 -9.58
N LEU A 28 10.25 20.45 -10.46
CA LEU A 28 9.88 19.10 -10.04
C LEU A 28 11.00 18.43 -9.25
N ARG A 29 12.25 18.55 -9.68
CA ARG A 29 13.39 17.90 -9.01
C ARG A 29 13.66 18.44 -7.61
N ASN A 30 13.46 19.75 -7.40
CA ASN A 30 13.65 20.39 -6.10
C ASN A 30 12.49 20.10 -5.12
N ARG A 31 11.27 19.88 -5.62
CA ARG A 31 10.15 19.37 -4.82
C ARG A 31 10.27 17.87 -4.55
N LEU A 32 10.79 17.11 -5.51
CA LEU A 32 10.92 15.66 -5.41
C LEU A 32 12.02 15.25 -4.41
N SER A 33 13.14 15.97 -4.31
CA SER A 33 14.19 15.62 -3.34
C SER A 33 13.77 15.78 -1.87
N ASN A 34 12.77 16.61 -1.59
CA ASN A 34 12.16 16.73 -0.27
C ASN A 34 10.93 15.83 -0.07
N SER A 35 10.48 15.14 -1.12
CA SER A 35 9.37 14.17 -1.06
C SER A 35 9.81 12.73 -1.34
N ILE A 36 11.13 12.43 -1.32
CA ILE A 36 11.67 11.05 -1.32
C ILE A 36 11.53 10.40 0.08
N SER A 37 10.43 10.66 0.78
CA SER A 37 10.05 9.90 1.98
C SER A 37 8.59 9.52 2.00
N THR A 38 7.87 9.79 0.90
CA THR A 38 6.53 9.28 0.67
C THR A 38 6.53 8.65 -0.70
N GLU A 39 7.27 7.54 -0.83
CA GLU A 39 6.80 6.47 -1.70
C GLU A 39 5.33 6.27 -1.31
N ALA A 40 4.40 6.49 -2.24
CA ALA A 40 3.05 6.00 -2.08
C ALA A 40 3.19 4.56 -1.53
N PRO A 41 2.62 4.21 -0.37
CA PRO A 41 2.65 2.85 0.10
C PRO A 41 1.87 2.07 -0.95
N SER A 42 2.60 1.57 -1.93
CA SER A 42 2.08 0.81 -3.05
C SER A 42 1.18 -0.25 -2.44
N GLU A 43 0.01 -0.48 -3.01
CA GLU A 43 -0.96 -1.46 -2.46
C GLU A 43 -0.30 -2.82 -2.17
N LEU A 44 0.81 -3.12 -2.86
CA LEU A 44 1.74 -4.21 -2.57
C LEU A 44 2.30 -4.20 -1.14
N SER A 45 2.76 -3.06 -0.61
CA SER A 45 3.27 -2.92 0.76
C SER A 45 2.19 -3.18 1.82
N LEU A 46 0.95 -2.74 1.59
CA LEU A 46 -0.16 -3.00 2.51
C LEU A 46 -0.57 -4.47 2.51
N ARG A 47 -0.72 -5.09 1.32
CA ARG A 47 -1.02 -6.52 1.24
C ARG A 47 0.07 -7.39 1.84
N VAL A 48 1.34 -6.99 1.68
CA VAL A 48 2.48 -7.66 2.33
C VAL A 48 2.39 -7.53 3.85
N LEU A 49 2.06 -6.35 4.38
CA LEU A 49 1.84 -6.14 5.81
C LEU A 49 0.68 -7.00 6.34
N LEU A 50 -0.47 -7.01 5.66
CA LEU A 50 -1.62 -7.81 6.05
C LEU A 50 -1.35 -9.31 6.01
N ARG A 51 -0.59 -9.78 5.01
CA ARG A 51 -0.15 -11.18 4.94
C ARG A 51 0.76 -11.56 6.12
N GLU A 52 1.67 -10.66 6.52
CA GLU A 52 2.52 -10.88 7.69
C GLU A 52 1.74 -10.80 9.01
N LEU A 53 0.73 -9.92 9.10
CA LEU A 53 -0.15 -9.90 10.26
C LEU A 53 -0.97 -11.19 10.35
N ARG A 54 -1.44 -11.72 9.22
CA ARG A 54 -2.11 -13.02 9.17
C ARG A 54 -1.21 -14.16 9.66
N SER A 55 0.09 -14.14 9.38
CA SER A 55 1.01 -15.19 9.90
C SER A 55 1.28 -15.06 11.40
N LEU A 56 0.93 -13.92 12.01
CA LEU A 56 0.99 -13.68 13.45
C LEU A 56 -0.34 -13.92 14.16
N ALA A 57 -1.41 -14.16 13.40
CA ALA A 57 -2.71 -14.52 13.95
C ALA A 57 -2.64 -15.90 14.62
N ASP A 58 -3.53 -16.13 15.58
CA ASP A 58 -3.62 -17.39 16.29
C ASP A 58 -4.17 -18.53 15.40
N VAL A 59 -4.39 -19.70 15.99
CA VAL A 59 -4.90 -20.89 15.28
C VAL A 59 -6.30 -20.68 14.69
N GLU A 60 -7.07 -19.72 15.23
CA GLU A 60 -8.40 -19.34 14.77
C GLU A 60 -8.35 -18.17 13.77
N GLY A 61 -7.15 -17.71 13.39
CA GLY A 61 -6.95 -16.57 12.50
C GLY A 61 -7.24 -15.23 13.19
N ILE A 62 -7.29 -15.19 14.52
CA ILE A 62 -7.59 -13.99 15.30
C ILE A 62 -6.29 -13.27 15.67
N ILE A 63 -6.30 -11.93 15.54
CA ILE A 63 -5.22 -11.05 15.98
C ILE A 63 -5.78 -9.94 16.87
N ASP A 64 -5.02 -9.58 17.89
CA ASP A 64 -5.33 -8.45 18.78
C ASP A 64 -4.59 -7.17 18.36
N PHE A 65 -5.16 -6.02 18.75
CA PHE A 65 -4.59 -4.71 18.49
C PHE A 65 -3.13 -4.56 18.95
N GLU A 66 -2.76 -5.11 20.11
CA GLU A 66 -1.41 -4.96 20.65
C GLU A 66 -0.38 -5.70 19.79
N THR A 67 -0.75 -6.87 19.26
CA THR A 67 0.06 -7.66 18.34
C THR A 67 0.25 -6.92 17.01
N VAL A 68 -0.82 -6.35 16.45
CA VAL A 68 -0.73 -5.53 15.22
C VAL A 68 0.14 -4.30 15.45
N GLN A 69 -0.08 -3.56 16.55
CA GLN A 69 0.69 -2.37 16.90
C GLN A 69 2.18 -2.69 17.09
N ARG A 70 2.50 -3.79 17.76
CA ARG A 70 3.88 -4.23 17.98
C ARG A 70 4.56 -4.58 16.66
N HIS A 71 3.84 -5.23 15.74
CA HIS A 71 4.37 -5.57 14.43
C HIS A 71 4.65 -4.31 13.58
N LEU A 72 3.71 -3.36 13.55
CA LEU A 72 3.88 -2.07 12.87
C LEU A 72 5.08 -1.29 13.40
N LYS A 73 5.21 -1.22 14.74
CA LYS A 73 6.35 -0.57 15.40
C LYS A 73 7.68 -1.24 15.07
N LYS A 74 7.72 -2.58 15.01
CA LYS A 74 8.93 -3.34 14.64
C LYS A 74 9.37 -3.05 13.20
N LYS A 75 8.41 -2.82 12.30
CA LYS A 75 8.67 -2.48 10.89
C LYS A 75 8.88 -1.00 10.63
N SER A 76 8.86 -0.15 11.66
CA SER A 76 8.91 1.32 11.53
C SER A 76 7.84 1.86 10.58
N VAL A 77 6.63 1.25 10.63
CA VAL A 77 5.48 1.69 9.84
C VAL A 77 4.68 2.68 10.69
N GLU A 78 4.50 3.89 10.17
CA GLU A 78 3.76 4.97 10.84
C GLU A 78 2.23 4.88 10.66
N THR A 79 1.76 3.89 9.88
CA THR A 79 0.32 3.68 9.63
C THR A 79 -0.40 3.30 10.92
N PRO A 80 -1.54 3.96 11.24
CA PRO A 80 -2.36 3.58 12.39
C PRO A 80 -2.95 2.18 12.21
N VAL A 81 -3.01 1.42 13.30
CA VAL A 81 -3.57 0.05 13.31
C VAL A 81 -5.00 0.05 12.76
N ASP A 82 -5.86 0.97 13.23
CA ASP A 82 -7.24 1.08 12.76
C ASP A 82 -7.31 1.30 11.24
N GLY A 83 -6.52 2.22 10.69
CA GLY A 83 -6.55 2.49 9.25
C GLY A 83 -6.06 1.31 8.40
N LEU A 84 -5.08 0.55 8.89
CA LEU A 84 -4.63 -0.66 8.23
C LEU A 84 -5.70 -1.76 8.26
N MET A 85 -6.35 -1.95 9.41
CA MET A 85 -7.35 -2.98 9.58
C MET A 85 -8.68 -2.63 8.91
N GLU A 86 -9.08 -1.35 8.88
CA GLU A 86 -10.20 -0.87 8.06
C GLU A 86 -9.98 -1.19 6.58
N GLN A 87 -8.76 -1.01 6.07
CA GLN A 87 -8.45 -1.39 4.70
C GLN A 87 -8.57 -2.91 4.50
N ALA A 88 -8.12 -3.71 5.47
CA ALA A 88 -8.29 -5.17 5.42
C ALA A 88 -9.77 -5.58 5.44
N GLU A 89 -10.61 -4.85 6.17
CA GLU A 89 -12.06 -5.05 6.19
C GLU A 89 -12.70 -4.68 4.83
N LEU A 90 -12.28 -3.55 4.24
CA LEU A 90 -12.75 -3.11 2.92
C LEU A 90 -12.35 -4.06 1.78
N GLU A 91 -11.15 -4.64 1.84
CA GLU A 91 -10.69 -5.64 0.87
C GLU A 91 -11.29 -7.04 1.13
N GLY A 92 -12.07 -7.22 2.20
CA GLY A 92 -12.67 -8.51 2.56
C GLY A 92 -11.65 -9.53 3.07
N LEU A 93 -10.52 -9.08 3.61
CA LEU A 93 -9.44 -9.91 4.15
C LEU A 93 -9.60 -10.18 5.65
N ALA A 94 -10.26 -9.29 6.38
CA ALA A 94 -10.49 -9.42 7.82
C ALA A 94 -11.89 -8.96 8.25
N LEU A 95 -12.39 -9.48 9.37
CA LEU A 95 -13.55 -8.92 10.08
C LEU A 95 -13.13 -8.39 11.44
N ARG A 96 -13.66 -7.23 11.80
CA ARG A 96 -13.55 -6.72 13.17
C ARG A 96 -14.40 -7.52 14.13
N LEU A 97 -13.77 -7.99 15.19
CA LEU A 97 -14.40 -8.60 16.35
C LEU A 97 -14.56 -7.55 17.47
N ALA A 98 -15.29 -7.92 18.52
CA ALA A 98 -15.33 -7.12 19.73
C ALA A 98 -13.95 -7.00 20.40
N ASN A 99 -13.74 -5.88 21.10
CA ASN A 99 -12.57 -5.58 21.94
C ASN A 99 -11.26 -5.32 21.16
N GLY A 100 -11.33 -4.72 19.97
CA GLY A 100 -10.12 -4.36 19.20
C GLY A 100 -9.35 -5.59 18.71
N ARG A 101 -10.10 -6.61 18.29
CA ARG A 101 -9.55 -7.82 17.67
C ARG A 101 -10.09 -7.95 16.27
N TRP A 102 -9.37 -8.67 15.42
CA TRP A 102 -9.78 -8.97 14.06
C TRP A 102 -9.57 -10.43 13.75
N MET A 103 -10.39 -10.98 12.87
CA MET A 103 -10.25 -12.32 12.33
C MET A 103 -9.91 -12.21 10.85
N PHE A 104 -8.82 -12.83 10.41
CA PHE A 104 -8.48 -12.93 8.99
C PHE A 104 -9.19 -14.11 8.32
N PHE A 105 -9.56 -13.93 7.04
CA PHE A 105 -10.11 -15.02 6.21
C PHE A 105 -9.02 -15.79 5.47
N GLU A 106 -9.34 -17.04 5.15
CA GLU A 106 -8.42 -18.00 4.54
C GLU A 106 -8.08 -17.67 3.08
#